data_AF-A0A2G6ASH3-F1
#
_entry.id   AF-A0A2G6ASH3-F1
#
_cell.length_a   1.000
_cell.length_b   1.000
_cell.length_c   1.000
_cell.angle_alpha   90.00
_cell.angle_beta   90.00
_cell.angle_gamma   90.00
#
_symmetry.space_group_name_H-M   'P 1'
#
loop_
_entity.id
_entity.type
_entity.pdbx_description
1 polymer ?
#
loop_
_entity_poly.entity_id
_entity_poly.type
_entity_poly.pdbx_seq_one_letter_code
_entity_poly.pdbx_strand_id
1 'polypeptide(L)'
;MNKEMLLKYIVACTNLYGIVPIEKVVEIYNDQNEEKIPLDEIERLLQSTQVKEKLEECFVYIQSNEFVAEATSEEAEKDNLRRTATRKPYYIPEREELLCYIDEEYVQVTPEQLLVKNMLKEDFGDQLDVDAEVSELVYNLQVSGGDFMMELSSFISRLGLPIKESERYIPAIVAVADTTRLWENRGHTTKELQQY
;
A
#
# COMPACT_ATOMS: atom_id res chain seq x y z
N MET A 1 -1.89 27.22 -7.87
CA MET A 1 -1.53 26.02 -7.12
C MET A 1 -2.74 25.54 -6.33
N ASN A 2 -3.33 24.41 -6.72
CA ASN A 2 -4.28 23.72 -5.87
C ASN A 2 -3.56 22.92 -4.76
N LYS A 3 -3.22 23.62 -3.66
CA LYS A 3 -2.52 23.05 -2.49
C LYS A 3 -3.21 21.80 -1.94
N GLU A 4 -4.54 21.81 -1.91
CA GLU A 4 -5.34 20.70 -1.39
C GLU A 4 -5.15 19.45 -2.27
N MET A 5 -5.13 19.63 -3.60
CA MET A 5 -4.88 18.53 -4.51
C MET A 5 -3.47 17.96 -4.33
N LEU A 6 -2.46 18.80 -4.13
CA LEU A 6 -1.10 18.30 -3.91
C LEU A 6 -1.01 17.43 -2.64
N LEU A 7 -1.66 17.83 -1.55
CA LEU A 7 -1.72 17.02 -0.32
C LEU A 7 -2.39 15.67 -0.58
N LYS A 8 -3.47 15.64 -1.37
CA LYS A 8 -4.13 14.38 -1.78
C LYS A 8 -3.18 13.46 -2.56
N TYR A 9 -2.36 14.01 -3.45
CA TYR A 9 -1.34 13.24 -4.17
C TYR A 9 -0.24 12.70 -3.25
N ILE A 10 0.21 13.51 -2.29
CA ILE A 10 1.20 13.09 -1.30
C ILE A 10 0.67 11.90 -0.51
N VAL A 11 -0.56 11.99 0.03
CA VAL A 11 -1.20 10.92 0.80
C VAL A 11 -1.39 9.68 -0.07
N ALA A 12 -2.02 9.81 -1.24
CA ALA A 12 -2.26 8.70 -2.15
C ALA A 12 -0.98 7.97 -2.57
N CYS A 13 0.08 8.70 -2.94
CA CYS A 13 1.36 8.11 -3.29
C CYS A 13 2.01 7.42 -2.08
N THR A 14 1.90 8.01 -0.89
CA THR A 14 2.48 7.41 0.32
C THR A 14 1.76 6.12 0.68
N ASN A 15 0.43 6.08 0.61
CA ASN A 15 -0.37 4.88 0.86
C ASN A 15 -0.12 3.78 -0.18
N LEU A 16 0.17 4.14 -1.44
CA LEU A 16 0.47 3.19 -2.51
C LEU A 16 1.91 2.65 -2.49
N TYR A 17 2.88 3.45 -2.01
CA TYR A 17 4.31 3.10 -2.12
C TYR A 17 5.03 2.89 -0.79
N GLY A 18 4.43 3.28 0.34
CA GLY A 18 5.02 3.26 1.68
C GLY A 18 6.05 4.36 1.89
N ILE A 19 7.09 4.38 1.05
CA ILE A 19 8.13 5.42 1.04
C ILE A 19 8.28 5.97 -0.38
N VAL A 20 8.11 7.27 -0.54
CA VAL A 20 8.16 7.92 -1.86
C VAL A 20 8.96 9.23 -1.83
N PRO A 21 9.93 9.44 -2.74
CA PRO A 21 10.64 10.71 -2.85
C PRO A 21 9.70 11.87 -3.21
N ILE A 22 9.97 13.05 -2.66
CA ILE A 22 9.22 14.28 -2.98
C ILE A 22 9.19 14.53 -4.50
N GLU A 23 10.35 14.36 -5.16
CA GLU A 23 10.47 14.52 -6.61
C GLU A 23 9.54 13.60 -7.40
N LYS A 24 9.35 12.35 -6.93
CA LYS A 24 8.47 11.40 -7.60
C LYS A 24 7.00 11.78 -7.47
N VAL A 25 6.58 12.30 -6.31
CA VAL A 25 5.21 12.83 -6.14
C VAL A 25 4.98 14.04 -7.04
N VAL A 26 5.96 14.94 -7.15
CA VAL A 26 5.88 16.11 -8.05
C VAL A 26 5.79 15.67 -9.51
N GLU A 27 6.58 14.70 -9.93
CA GLU A 27 6.51 14.11 -11.27
C GLU A 27 5.10 13.59 -11.57
N ILE A 28 4.55 12.72 -10.71
CA ILE A 28 3.22 12.13 -10.91
C ILE A 28 2.12 13.21 -10.91
N TYR A 29 2.17 14.15 -9.97
CA TYR A 29 1.24 15.27 -9.90
C TYR A 29 1.28 16.08 -11.19
N ASN A 30 2.47 16.44 -11.63
CA ASN A 30 2.67 17.23 -12.83
C ASN A 30 2.18 16.46 -14.04
N ASP A 31 2.48 15.18 -14.21
CA ASP A 31 2.05 14.43 -15.39
C ASP A 31 0.53 14.30 -15.52
N GLN A 32 -0.19 14.25 -14.38
CA GLN A 32 -1.64 14.04 -14.35
C GLN A 32 -2.49 15.31 -14.24
N ASN A 33 -1.89 16.49 -14.07
CA ASN A 33 -2.62 17.75 -13.90
C ASN A 33 -2.14 18.82 -14.88
N GLU A 34 -3.05 19.70 -15.33
CA GLU A 34 -2.71 20.81 -16.23
C GLU A 34 -1.82 21.85 -15.53
N GLU A 35 -2.17 22.23 -14.30
CA GLU A 35 -1.38 23.13 -13.48
C GLU A 35 -0.18 22.39 -12.89
N LYS A 36 1.03 22.75 -13.35
CA LYS A 36 2.27 22.16 -12.86
C LYS A 36 2.81 22.92 -11.65
N ILE A 37 3.52 22.21 -10.78
CA ILE A 37 4.21 22.76 -9.61
C ILE A 37 5.71 22.47 -9.74
N PRO A 38 6.57 23.48 -9.62
CA PRO A 38 8.01 23.27 -9.60
C PRO A 38 8.48 22.75 -8.23
N LEU A 39 9.60 22.03 -8.20
CA LEU A 39 10.11 21.36 -7.01
C LEU A 39 10.39 22.35 -5.85
N ASP A 40 10.89 23.54 -6.15
CA ASP A 40 11.20 24.57 -5.14
C ASP A 40 9.93 25.10 -4.44
N GLU A 41 8.78 25.06 -5.11
CA GLU A 41 7.51 25.49 -4.53
C GLU A 41 6.96 24.47 -3.54
N ILE A 42 7.05 23.16 -3.86
CA ILE A 42 6.67 22.12 -2.90
C ILE A 42 7.59 22.14 -1.68
N GLU A 43 8.91 22.29 -1.85
CA GLU A 43 9.86 22.35 -0.74
C GLU A 43 9.51 23.48 0.24
N ARG A 44 9.15 24.67 -0.28
CA ARG A 44 8.67 25.79 0.54
C ARG A 44 7.36 25.46 1.25
N LEU A 45 6.41 24.82 0.57
CA LEU A 45 5.12 24.44 1.15
C LEU A 45 5.33 23.48 2.33
N LEU A 46 6.21 22.49 2.15
CA LEU A 46 6.52 21.47 3.15
C LEU A 46 7.27 22.02 4.38
N GLN A 47 7.78 23.26 4.35
CA GLN A 47 8.30 23.93 5.55
C GLN A 47 7.19 24.46 6.48
N SER A 48 5.95 24.56 6.01
CA SER A 48 4.83 25.04 6.82
C SER A 48 4.43 24.00 7.88
N THR A 49 4.41 24.41 9.16
CA THR A 49 3.93 23.56 10.26
C THR A 49 2.52 23.03 10.01
N GLN A 50 1.61 23.88 9.54
CA GLN A 50 0.23 23.47 9.25
C GLN A 50 0.14 22.40 8.15
N VAL A 51 1.06 22.40 7.19
CA VAL A 51 1.11 21.36 6.15
C VAL A 51 1.62 20.05 6.73
N LYS A 52 2.66 20.11 7.58
CA LYS A 52 3.19 18.92 8.27
C LYS A 52 2.13 18.28 9.15
N GLU A 53 1.47 19.07 10.01
CA GLU A 53 0.40 18.59 10.89
C GLU A 53 -0.72 17.89 10.10
N LYS A 54 -1.13 18.44 8.96
CA LYS A 54 -2.14 17.81 8.08
C LYS A 54 -1.68 16.50 7.45
N LEU A 55 -0.40 16.37 7.13
CA LEU A 55 0.14 15.12 6.59
C LEU A 55 0.25 14.08 7.69
N GLU A 56 0.64 14.48 8.90
CA GLU A 56 0.69 13.62 10.08
C GLU A 56 -0.72 13.12 10.49
N GLU A 57 -1.76 13.96 10.35
CA GLU A 57 -3.18 13.54 10.50
C GLU A 57 -3.60 12.46 9.48
N CYS A 58 -2.86 12.32 8.38
CA CYS A 58 -3.03 11.27 7.38
C CYS A 58 -1.91 10.23 7.45
N PHE A 59 -1.20 10.12 8.58
CA PHE A 59 -0.14 9.14 8.82
C PHE A 59 1.05 9.23 7.85
N VAL A 60 1.31 10.43 7.30
CA VAL A 60 2.42 10.72 6.40
C VAL A 60 3.44 11.63 7.06
N TYR A 61 4.69 11.16 7.12
CA TYR A 61 5.82 11.90 7.69
C TYR A 61 6.82 12.30 6.62
N ILE A 62 7.44 13.48 6.78
CA ILE A 62 8.49 13.97 5.88
C ILE A 62 9.85 13.67 6.48
N GLN A 63 10.66 12.85 5.81
CA GLN A 63 11.99 12.44 6.28
C GLN A 63 12.98 12.48 5.11
N SER A 64 14.07 13.23 5.25
CA SER A 64 15.20 13.21 4.29
C SER A 64 14.80 13.30 2.80
N ASN A 65 13.88 14.19 2.45
CA ASN A 65 13.34 14.41 1.10
C ASN A 65 12.38 13.31 0.59
N GLU A 66 11.84 12.49 1.49
CA GLU A 66 10.84 11.45 1.22
C GLU A 66 9.59 11.68 2.09
N PHE A 67 8.46 11.23 1.56
CA PHE A 67 7.26 10.97 2.34
C PHE A 67 7.27 9.51 2.79
N VAL A 68 6.97 9.27 4.06
CA VAL A 68 7.08 7.99 4.74
C VAL A 68 5.77 7.69 5.46
N ALA A 69 5.15 6.56 5.14
CA ALA A 69 3.97 6.07 5.83
C ALA A 69 4.30 5.67 7.28
N GLU A 70 3.41 5.97 8.23
CA GLU A 70 3.58 5.62 9.65
C GLU A 70 3.83 4.13 9.87
N ALA A 71 3.17 3.26 9.08
CA ALA A 71 3.34 1.81 9.19
C ALA A 71 4.77 1.33 8.87
N THR A 72 5.65 2.18 8.33
CA THR A 72 7.10 1.93 8.22
C THR A 72 7.89 2.72 9.26
N SER A 73 7.46 2.73 10.52
CA SER A 73 8.08 3.59 11.55
C SER A 73 9.49 3.15 11.94
N GLU A 74 9.77 1.84 11.94
CA GLU A 74 11.06 1.27 12.33
C GLU A 74 12.13 1.44 11.23
N GLU A 75 13.32 1.92 11.59
CA GLU A 75 14.39 2.15 10.61
C GLU A 75 14.80 0.88 9.86
N ALA A 76 14.73 -0.28 10.53
CA ALA A 76 15.03 -1.57 9.89
C ALA A 76 14.02 -1.92 8.78
N GLU A 77 12.74 -1.62 8.98
CA GLU A 77 11.67 -1.83 8.00
C GLU A 77 11.83 -0.89 6.81
N LYS A 78 12.11 0.39 7.05
CA LYS A 78 12.40 1.37 6.00
C LYS A 78 13.59 0.93 5.15
N ASP A 79 14.68 0.51 5.79
CA ASP A 79 15.87 0.03 5.10
C ASP A 79 15.57 -1.21 4.26
N ASN A 80 14.80 -2.16 4.81
CA ASN A 80 14.40 -3.35 4.08
C ASN A 80 13.54 -2.98 2.86
N LEU A 81 12.54 -2.12 3.05
CA LEU A 81 11.66 -1.65 1.98
C LEU A 81 12.45 -0.96 0.86
N ARG A 82 13.36 -0.04 1.19
CA ARG A 82 14.25 0.63 0.23
C ARG A 82 15.10 -0.37 -0.54
N ARG A 83 15.68 -1.37 0.14
CA ARG A 83 16.50 -2.42 -0.48
C ARG A 83 15.68 -3.27 -1.44
N THR A 84 14.51 -3.74 -1.02
CA THR A 84 13.66 -4.62 -1.83
C THR A 84 13.03 -3.89 -3.02
N ALA A 85 12.72 -2.60 -2.86
CA ALA A 85 12.21 -1.74 -3.93
C ALA A 85 13.30 -1.24 -4.90
N THR A 86 14.58 -1.48 -4.61
CA THR A 86 15.70 -0.98 -5.41
C THR A 86 15.59 -1.46 -6.85
N ARG A 87 15.74 -0.53 -7.82
CA ARG A 87 15.68 -0.74 -9.27
C ARG A 87 14.32 -1.14 -9.86
N LYS A 88 13.26 -1.29 -9.06
CA LYS A 88 11.91 -1.51 -9.58
C LYS A 88 11.32 -0.21 -10.14
N PRO A 89 10.56 -0.22 -11.23
CA PRO A 89 9.80 0.96 -11.65
C PRO A 89 8.67 1.26 -10.63
N TYR A 90 8.13 2.47 -10.68
CA TYR A 90 6.89 2.78 -9.95
C TYR A 90 5.69 2.37 -10.81
N TYR A 91 4.70 1.74 -10.19
CA TYR A 91 3.38 1.62 -10.79
C TYR A 91 2.71 2.98 -10.71
N ILE A 92 2.45 3.63 -11.84
CA ILE A 92 1.76 4.92 -11.87
C ILE A 92 0.35 4.69 -12.44
N PRO A 93 -0.69 4.59 -11.59
CA PRO A 93 -2.06 4.43 -12.07
C PRO A 93 -2.58 5.70 -12.75
N GLU A 94 -3.71 5.57 -13.45
CA GLU A 94 -4.48 6.73 -13.87
C GLU A 94 -4.93 7.56 -12.66
N ARG A 95 -5.22 8.84 -12.89
CA ARG A 95 -5.52 9.81 -11.83
C ARG A 95 -6.66 9.35 -10.93
N GLU A 96 -7.74 8.83 -11.51
CA GLU A 96 -8.92 8.41 -10.77
C GLU A 96 -8.62 7.23 -9.83
N GLU A 97 -7.79 6.27 -10.28
CA GLU A 97 -7.36 5.14 -9.45
C GLU A 97 -6.38 5.59 -8.36
N LEU A 98 -5.41 6.47 -8.69
CA LEU A 98 -4.47 6.98 -7.69
C LEU A 98 -5.19 7.63 -6.51
N LEU A 99 -6.21 8.44 -6.79
CA LEU A 99 -6.93 9.17 -5.74
C LEU A 99 -7.82 8.28 -4.86
N CYS A 100 -8.08 7.03 -5.24
CA CYS A 100 -8.70 6.06 -4.33
C CYS A 100 -7.80 5.77 -3.13
N TYR A 101 -6.46 5.78 -3.30
CA TYR A 101 -5.49 5.56 -2.23
C TYR A 101 -5.37 6.72 -1.23
N ILE A 102 -6.16 7.79 -1.35
CA ILE A 102 -6.29 8.78 -0.26
C ILE A 102 -6.86 8.10 0.99
N ASP A 103 -7.78 7.17 0.80
CA ASP A 103 -8.25 6.27 1.84
C ASP A 103 -7.18 5.20 2.08
N GLU A 104 -6.64 5.17 3.30
CA GLU A 104 -5.59 4.21 3.68
C GLU A 104 -6.10 2.76 3.69
N GLU A 105 -7.41 2.57 3.89
CA GLU A 105 -8.06 1.26 3.90
C GLU A 105 -8.45 0.82 2.48
N TYR A 106 -8.21 1.66 1.46
CA TYR A 106 -8.54 1.31 0.09
C TYR A 106 -7.67 0.15 -0.39
N VAL A 107 -8.37 -0.91 -0.80
CA VAL A 107 -7.78 -2.08 -1.46
C VAL A 107 -8.49 -2.33 -2.78
N GLN A 108 -7.71 -2.64 -3.82
CA GLN A 108 -8.29 -3.06 -5.10
C GLN A 108 -8.94 -4.43 -4.94
N VAL A 109 -10.21 -4.56 -5.33
CA VAL A 109 -10.93 -5.83 -5.25
C VAL A 109 -10.49 -6.76 -6.38
N THR A 110 -10.06 -7.97 -6.04
CA THR A 110 -9.63 -8.99 -7.02
C THR A 110 -10.49 -10.27 -6.93
N PRO A 111 -10.60 -11.05 -8.03
CA PRO A 111 -11.24 -12.37 -7.99
C PRO A 111 -10.61 -13.32 -6.95
N GLU A 112 -9.31 -13.22 -6.74
CA GLU A 112 -8.55 -14.02 -5.77
C GLU A 112 -8.97 -13.72 -4.33
N GLN A 113 -9.27 -12.46 -4.00
CA GLN A 113 -9.83 -12.10 -2.69
C GLN A 113 -11.22 -12.71 -2.50
N LEU A 114 -12.06 -12.70 -3.54
CA LEU A 114 -13.40 -13.31 -3.48
C LEU A 114 -13.32 -14.83 -3.25
N LEU A 115 -12.31 -15.51 -3.80
CA LEU A 115 -12.06 -16.92 -3.52
C LEU A 115 -11.81 -17.15 -2.03
N VAL A 116 -10.92 -16.37 -1.41
CA VAL A 116 -10.64 -16.47 0.04
C VAL A 116 -11.90 -16.16 0.86
N LYS A 117 -12.66 -15.11 0.51
CA LYS A 117 -13.93 -14.77 1.18
C LYS A 117 -14.92 -15.95 1.16
N ASN A 118 -15.07 -16.61 0.01
CA ASN A 118 -15.96 -17.76 -0.12
C ASN A 118 -15.49 -18.94 0.73
N MET A 119 -14.18 -19.22 0.74
CA MET A 119 -13.60 -20.29 1.58
C MET A 119 -13.83 -20.04 3.06
N LEU A 120 -13.60 -18.81 3.54
CA LEU A 120 -13.87 -18.41 4.92
C LEU A 120 -15.36 -18.55 5.26
N LYS A 121 -16.24 -18.15 4.36
CA LYS A 121 -17.68 -18.28 4.57
C LYS A 121 -18.13 -19.74 4.66
N GLU A 122 -17.51 -20.64 3.91
CA GLU A 122 -17.79 -22.09 3.99
C GLU A 122 -17.38 -22.69 5.34
N ASP A 123 -16.22 -22.30 5.88
CA ASP A 123 -15.70 -22.88 7.13
C ASP A 123 -16.32 -22.25 8.38
N PHE A 124 -16.55 -20.93 8.36
CA PHE A 124 -16.92 -20.16 9.56
C PHE A 124 -18.37 -19.69 9.56
N GLY A 125 -19.05 -19.65 8.40
CA GLY A 125 -20.39 -19.08 8.29
C GLY A 125 -20.46 -17.66 8.83
N ASP A 126 -21.39 -17.39 9.73
CA ASP A 126 -21.60 -16.07 10.34
C ASP A 126 -20.72 -15.83 11.60
N GLN A 127 -19.82 -16.76 11.95
CA GLN A 127 -18.95 -16.61 13.13
C GLN A 127 -17.76 -15.67 12.87
N LEU A 128 -17.51 -15.34 11.62
CA LEU A 128 -16.37 -14.55 11.18
C LEU A 128 -16.84 -13.41 10.27
N ASP A 129 -16.30 -12.22 10.48
CA ASP A 129 -16.47 -11.13 9.53
C ASP A 129 -15.51 -11.34 8.36
N VAL A 130 -15.98 -12.08 7.36
CA VAL A 130 -15.16 -12.48 6.20
C VAL A 130 -14.67 -11.28 5.38
N ASP A 131 -15.40 -10.17 5.40
CA ASP A 131 -15.00 -8.96 4.67
C ASP A 131 -13.85 -8.28 5.40
N ALA A 132 -13.95 -8.12 6.73
CA ALA A 132 -12.89 -7.57 7.56
C ALA A 132 -11.60 -8.41 7.50
N GLU A 133 -11.70 -9.74 7.61
CA GLU A 133 -10.53 -10.63 7.59
C GLU A 133 -9.77 -10.58 6.26
N VAL A 134 -10.48 -10.50 5.14
CA VAL A 134 -9.83 -10.41 3.83
C VAL A 134 -9.27 -9.02 3.58
N SER A 135 -9.95 -7.96 4.03
CA SER A 135 -9.39 -6.60 3.98
C SER A 135 -8.11 -6.50 4.81
N GLU A 136 -8.09 -7.04 6.04
CA GLU A 136 -6.89 -7.08 6.89
C GLU A 136 -5.76 -7.89 6.25
N LEU A 137 -6.07 -9.06 5.68
CA LEU A 137 -5.08 -9.86 4.94
C LEU A 137 -4.44 -9.05 3.80
N VAL A 138 -5.24 -8.36 2.99
CA VAL A 138 -4.75 -7.58 1.86
C VAL A 138 -3.91 -6.39 2.33
N TYR A 139 -4.38 -5.67 3.35
CA TYR A 139 -3.65 -4.56 3.95
C TYR A 139 -2.29 -5.02 4.49
N ASN A 140 -2.26 -6.07 5.30
CA ASN A 140 -1.02 -6.59 5.88
C ASN A 140 -0.03 -7.03 4.80
N LEU A 141 -0.51 -7.70 3.75
CA LEU A 141 0.33 -8.07 2.61
C LEU A 141 0.94 -6.83 1.95
N GLN A 142 0.14 -5.80 1.68
CA GLN A 142 0.55 -4.54 1.04
C GLN A 142 1.66 -3.82 1.82
N VAL A 143 1.58 -3.82 3.16
CA VAL A 143 2.51 -3.09 4.04
C VAL A 143 3.65 -3.96 4.60
N SER A 144 3.66 -5.27 4.33
CA SER A 144 4.59 -6.24 4.93
C SER A 144 6.08 -5.99 4.68
N GLY A 145 6.43 -5.12 3.72
CA GLY A 145 7.82 -4.90 3.30
C GLY A 145 8.49 -6.15 2.72
N GLY A 146 7.71 -7.12 2.24
CA GLY A 146 8.18 -8.36 1.63
C GLY A 146 8.22 -9.57 2.56
N ASP A 147 7.74 -9.49 3.81
CA ASP A 147 7.65 -10.66 4.70
C ASP A 147 6.34 -11.45 4.52
N PHE A 148 6.15 -11.95 3.30
CA PHE A 148 4.96 -12.74 2.94
C PHE A 148 4.77 -13.97 3.87
N MET A 149 5.86 -14.62 4.28
CA MET A 149 5.78 -15.84 5.09
C MET A 149 5.28 -15.55 6.50
N MET A 150 5.67 -14.42 7.08
CA MET A 150 5.11 -13.95 8.35
C MET A 150 3.61 -13.68 8.22
N GLU A 151 3.17 -12.93 7.20
CA GLU A 151 1.75 -12.63 7.02
C GLU A 151 0.89 -13.85 6.74
N LEU A 152 1.38 -14.77 5.90
CA LEU A 152 0.74 -16.06 5.67
C LEU A 152 0.57 -16.84 6.98
N SER A 153 1.64 -16.93 7.77
CA SER A 153 1.64 -17.68 9.04
C SER A 153 0.70 -17.05 10.06
N SER A 154 0.70 -15.72 10.16
CA SER A 154 -0.18 -14.95 11.04
C SER A 154 -1.65 -15.16 10.67
N PHE A 155 -2.01 -15.00 9.40
CA PHE A 155 -3.38 -15.23 8.93
C PHE A 155 -3.86 -16.66 9.21
N ILE A 156 -3.07 -17.67 8.83
CA ILE A 156 -3.41 -19.08 9.07
C ILE A 156 -3.58 -19.39 10.56
N SER A 157 -2.73 -18.82 11.41
CA SER A 157 -2.80 -19.02 12.85
C SER A 157 -4.07 -18.40 13.45
N ARG A 158 -4.49 -17.22 12.97
CA ARG A 158 -5.71 -16.54 13.44
C ARG A 158 -6.99 -17.31 13.13
N LEU A 159 -7.03 -18.05 12.02
CA LEU A 159 -8.18 -18.89 11.67
C LEU A 159 -8.49 -19.99 12.71
N GLY A 160 -7.51 -20.41 13.50
CA GLY A 160 -7.72 -21.42 14.55
C GLY A 160 -8.13 -22.81 14.04
N LEU A 161 -8.03 -23.05 12.73
CA LEU A 161 -8.37 -24.34 12.10
C LEU A 161 -7.27 -25.39 12.34
N PRO A 162 -7.63 -26.69 12.35
CA PRO A 162 -6.64 -27.75 12.27
C PRO A 162 -5.70 -27.57 11.07
N ILE A 163 -4.41 -27.90 11.23
CA ILE A 163 -3.38 -27.70 10.18
C ILE A 163 -3.81 -28.25 8.80
N LYS A 164 -4.42 -29.45 8.77
CA LYS A 164 -4.86 -30.07 7.51
C LYS A 164 -5.97 -29.29 6.79
N GLU A 165 -6.80 -28.59 7.55
CA GLU A 165 -7.89 -27.77 7.01
C GLU A 165 -7.35 -26.40 6.58
N SER A 166 -6.40 -25.84 7.33
CA SER A 166 -5.81 -24.54 7.00
C SER A 166 -4.86 -24.56 5.79
N GLU A 167 -4.21 -25.70 5.51
CA GLU A 167 -3.34 -25.88 4.34
C GLU A 167 -4.02 -25.53 3.01
N ARG A 168 -5.35 -25.68 2.92
CA ARG A 168 -6.12 -25.37 1.69
C ARG A 168 -6.12 -23.87 1.34
N TYR A 169 -5.89 -22.99 2.31
CA TYR A 169 -5.87 -21.53 2.12
C TYR A 169 -4.56 -21.03 1.53
N ILE A 170 -3.44 -21.74 1.73
CA ILE A 170 -2.11 -21.34 1.25
C ILE A 170 -2.11 -20.94 -0.23
N PRO A 171 -2.57 -21.79 -1.19
CA PRO A 171 -2.58 -21.41 -2.60
C PRO A 171 -3.48 -20.22 -2.91
N ALA A 172 -4.59 -20.03 -2.17
CA ALA A 172 -5.48 -18.89 -2.35
C ALA A 172 -4.84 -17.59 -1.86
N ILE A 173 -4.16 -17.62 -0.71
CA ILE A 173 -3.44 -16.46 -0.15
C ILE A 173 -2.25 -16.07 -1.03
N VAL A 174 -1.51 -17.05 -1.57
CA VAL A 174 -0.46 -16.80 -2.57
C VAL A 174 -1.04 -16.06 -3.77
N ALA A 175 -2.20 -16.51 -4.28
CA ALA A 175 -2.85 -15.87 -5.42
C ALA A 175 -3.31 -14.43 -5.09
N VAL A 176 -3.79 -14.18 -3.87
CA VAL A 176 -4.10 -12.82 -3.39
C VAL A 176 -2.84 -11.97 -3.39
N ALA A 177 -1.76 -12.41 -2.74
CA ALA A 177 -0.49 -11.68 -2.66
C ALA A 177 0.08 -11.36 -4.06
N ASP A 178 -0.05 -12.28 -5.01
CA ASP A 178 0.39 -12.09 -6.39
C ASP A 178 -0.39 -10.99 -7.15
N THR A 179 -1.60 -10.65 -6.69
CA THR A 179 -2.49 -9.64 -7.26
C THR A 179 -2.66 -8.38 -6.40
N THR A 180 -2.11 -8.36 -5.19
CA THR A 180 -2.10 -7.17 -4.34
C THR A 180 -0.96 -6.24 -4.76
N ARG A 181 -1.19 -4.93 -4.72
CA ARG A 181 -0.14 -3.93 -4.90
C ARG A 181 0.71 -3.88 -3.65
N LEU A 182 2.03 -4.01 -3.77
CA LEU A 182 2.92 -4.12 -2.62
C LEU A 182 3.86 -2.92 -2.55
N TRP A 183 4.15 -2.43 -1.35
CA TRP A 183 5.10 -1.33 -1.15
C TRP A 183 6.50 -1.68 -1.65
N GLU A 184 6.97 -2.90 -1.38
CA GLU A 184 8.27 -3.38 -1.83
C GLU A 184 8.36 -3.55 -3.34
N ASN A 185 7.22 -3.50 -4.03
CA ASN A 185 7.09 -3.50 -5.48
C ASN A 185 6.78 -2.11 -6.04
N ARG A 186 6.85 -1.04 -5.24
CA ARG A 186 6.51 0.34 -5.63
C ARG A 186 5.12 0.43 -6.25
N GLY A 187 4.14 -0.21 -5.60
CA GLY A 187 2.74 -0.21 -6.03
C GLY A 187 2.43 -1.21 -7.16
N HIS A 188 3.41 -1.93 -7.68
CA HIS A 188 3.13 -3.03 -8.59
C HIS A 188 2.61 -4.27 -7.86
N THR A 189 1.81 -5.07 -8.56
CA THR A 189 1.57 -6.46 -8.18
C THR A 189 2.77 -7.33 -8.58
N THR A 190 2.93 -8.48 -7.92
CA THR A 190 3.98 -9.44 -8.31
C THR A 190 3.78 -9.93 -9.75
N LYS A 191 2.53 -10.17 -10.18
CA LYS A 191 2.21 -10.55 -11.57
C LYS A 191 2.60 -9.51 -12.61
N GLU A 192 2.47 -8.23 -12.31
CA GLU A 192 2.89 -7.14 -13.21
C GLU A 192 4.42 -7.13 -13.37
N LEU A 193 5.18 -7.30 -12.28
CA LEU A 193 6.64 -7.28 -12.33
C LEU A 193 7.25 -8.49 -13.05
N GLN A 194 6.60 -9.66 -13.00
CA GLN A 194 7.06 -10.86 -13.70
C GLN A 194 6.96 -10.77 -15.23
N GLN A 195 6.26 -9.77 -15.77
CA GLN A 195 6.09 -9.57 -17.21
C GLN A 195 7.15 -8.64 -17.84
N TYR A 196 8.06 -8.11 -17.03
CA TYR A 196 9.23 -7.32 -17.46
C TYR A 196 10.47 -8.20 -17.67
#